data_AF-A0A520ID69-F1
#
_entry.id   AF-A0A520ID69-F1
#
_cell.length_a   1.000
_cell.length_b   1.000
_cell.length_c   1.000
_cell.angle_alpha   90.00
_cell.angle_beta   90.00
_cell.angle_gamma   90.00
#
_symmetry.space_group_name_H-M   'P 1'
#
loop_
_entity.id
_entity.type
_entity.pdbx_description
1 polymer ?
#
loop_
_entity_poly.entity_id
_entity_poly.type
_entity_poly.pdbx_seq_one_letter_code
_entity_poly.pdbx_strand_id
1 'polypeptide(L)'
;LVYIARHRNLMISAAMLVFQVGLSFALIFTIRALGYPVNYQAAGPAIALMLSVGLTSIIKSKLLGHLLGTSVSPWRWPLVWAALAAIVVGAGFTALPKRYEWVELAIGEPAIAATYLYILWKYAFGPADRALFGKSTPVGEATLPNAGSPIR
;
A
#
# COMPACT_ATOMS: atom_id res chain seq x y z
N LEU A 1 13.18 7.64 -1.30
CA LEU A 1 12.80 9.07 -1.18
C LEU A 1 13.21 9.69 0.15
N VAL A 2 12.84 9.13 1.30
CA VAL A 2 13.21 9.67 2.62
C VAL A 2 14.73 9.84 2.77
N TYR A 3 15.51 8.84 2.35
CA TYR A 3 16.98 8.87 2.45
C TYR A 3 17.68 9.73 1.40
N ILE A 4 17.02 10.03 0.26
CA ILE A 4 17.64 10.69 -0.89
C ILE A 4 17.23 12.18 -0.96
N ALA A 5 15.96 12.47 -0.69
CA ALA A 5 15.37 13.79 -0.85
C ALA A 5 14.27 14.03 0.20
N ARG A 6 14.66 14.04 1.48
CA ARG A 6 13.74 14.14 2.64
C ARG A 6 12.74 15.30 2.54
N HIS A 7 13.20 16.48 2.12
CA HIS A 7 12.36 17.68 2.04
C HIS A 7 11.31 17.56 0.95
N ARG A 8 11.67 17.03 -0.23
CA ARG A 8 10.71 16.76 -1.31
C ARG A 8 9.68 15.71 -0.90
N ASN A 9 10.09 14.67 -0.19
CA ASN A 9 9.17 13.67 0.33
C ASN A 9 8.16 14.27 1.33
N LEU A 10 8.63 15.15 2.22
CA LEU A 10 7.77 15.83 3.19
C LEU A 10 6.79 16.78 2.51
N MET A 11 7.27 17.62 1.58
CA MET A 11 6.42 18.54 0.82
C MET A 11 5.32 17.80 0.04
N ILE A 12 5.67 16.70 -0.65
CA ILE A 12 4.69 15.87 -1.36
C ILE A 12 3.67 15.30 -0.38
N SER A 13 4.11 14.77 0.76
CA SER A 13 3.19 14.15 1.72
C SER A 13 2.25 15.20 2.34
N ALA A 14 2.76 16.40 2.67
CA ALA A 14 1.94 17.51 3.15
C ALA A 14 0.94 18.02 2.09
N ALA A 15 1.39 18.20 0.85
CA ALA A 15 0.52 18.60 -0.26
C ALA A 15 -0.60 17.57 -0.50
N MET A 16 -0.27 16.27 -0.42
CA MET A 16 -1.24 15.19 -0.60
C MET A 16 -2.23 15.07 0.57
N LEU A 17 -1.82 15.38 1.80
CA LEU A 17 -2.75 15.50 2.93
C LEU A 17 -3.74 16.66 2.73
N VAL A 18 -3.25 17.84 2.33
CA VAL A 18 -4.12 18.99 2.02
C VAL A 18 -5.07 18.65 0.88
N PHE A 19 -4.56 18.03 -0.18
CA PHE A 19 -5.37 17.54 -1.30
C PHE A 19 -6.46 16.56 -0.84
N GLN A 20 -6.10 15.59 0.01
CA GLN A 20 -7.06 14.62 0.54
C GLN A 20 -8.17 15.27 1.36
N VAL A 21 -7.81 16.20 2.26
CA VAL A 21 -8.77 16.93 3.07
C VAL A 21 -9.70 17.75 2.18
N GLY A 22 -9.15 18.52 1.24
CA GLY A 22 -9.93 19.30 0.28
C GLY A 22 -10.87 18.43 -0.56
N LEU A 23 -10.38 17.31 -1.09
CA LEU A 23 -11.16 16.37 -1.88
C LEU A 23 -12.28 15.71 -1.06
N SER A 24 -12.02 15.42 0.22
CA SER A 24 -13.03 14.86 1.13
C SER A 24 -14.19 15.85 1.32
N PHE A 25 -13.91 17.11 1.61
CA PHE A 25 -14.95 18.15 1.73
C PHE A 25 -15.67 18.38 0.42
N ALA A 26 -14.95 18.44 -0.70
CA ALA A 26 -15.55 18.58 -2.03
C ALA A 26 -16.56 17.47 -2.31
N LEU A 27 -16.17 16.20 -2.11
CA LEU A 27 -17.07 15.06 -2.32
C LEU A 27 -18.27 15.06 -1.37
N ILE A 28 -18.08 15.38 -0.09
CA ILE A 28 -19.19 15.48 0.88
C ILE A 28 -20.19 16.54 0.41
N PHE A 29 -19.72 17.74 0.03
CA PHE A 29 -20.60 18.81 -0.43
C PHE A 29 -21.31 18.45 -1.75
N THR A 30 -20.63 17.79 -2.68
CA THR A 30 -21.26 17.29 -3.92
C THR A 30 -22.36 16.29 -3.62
N ILE A 31 -22.11 15.28 -2.77
CA ILE A 31 -23.11 14.27 -2.42
C ILE A 31 -24.31 14.90 -1.68
N ARG A 32 -24.05 15.89 -0.82
CA ARG A 32 -25.10 16.65 -0.13
C ARG A 32 -25.92 17.49 -1.10
N ALA A 33 -25.28 18.14 -2.08
CA ALA A 33 -25.98 18.93 -3.11
C ALA A 33 -26.87 18.06 -4.00
N LEU A 34 -26.50 16.80 -4.22
CA LEU A 34 -27.29 15.81 -4.95
C LEU A 34 -28.45 15.21 -4.12
N GLY A 35 -28.58 15.58 -2.84
CA GLY A 35 -29.70 15.15 -1.99
C GLY A 35 -29.57 13.71 -1.46
N TYR A 36 -28.39 13.09 -1.54
CA TYR A 36 -28.20 11.72 -1.05
C TYR A 36 -28.19 11.63 0.48
N PRO A 37 -28.66 10.50 1.05
CA PRO A 37 -28.70 10.33 2.50
C PRO A 37 -27.30 10.26 3.13
N VAL A 38 -27.22 10.51 4.43
CA VAL A 38 -25.96 10.72 5.18
C VAL A 38 -25.00 9.53 5.08
N ASN A 39 -25.53 8.32 4.98
CA ASN A 39 -24.75 7.10 4.75
C ASN A 39 -23.90 7.13 3.47
N TYR A 40 -24.37 7.77 2.39
CA TYR A 40 -23.58 7.93 1.17
C TYR A 40 -22.53 9.04 1.31
N GLN A 41 -22.77 10.05 2.14
CA GLN A 41 -21.79 11.10 2.40
C GLN A 41 -20.52 10.54 3.08
N ALA A 42 -20.67 9.50 3.90
CA ALA A 42 -19.55 8.79 4.53
C ALA A 42 -18.63 8.09 3.51
N ALA A 43 -19.13 7.74 2.32
CA ALA A 43 -18.30 7.18 1.25
C ALA A 43 -17.35 8.22 0.62
N GLY A 44 -17.69 9.51 0.70
CA GLY A 44 -16.88 10.61 0.13
C GLY A 44 -15.43 10.62 0.64
N PRO A 45 -15.19 10.67 1.96
CA PRO A 45 -13.85 10.61 2.53
C PRO A 45 -13.08 9.32 2.19
N ALA A 46 -13.77 8.18 2.14
CA ALA A 46 -13.15 6.90 1.77
C ALA A 46 -12.62 6.93 0.32
N ILE A 47 -13.42 7.45 -0.62
CA ILE A 47 -13.02 7.64 -2.01
C ILE A 47 -11.88 8.66 -2.11
N ALA A 48 -11.96 9.78 -1.39
CA ALA A 48 -10.91 10.80 -1.37
C ALA A 48 -9.57 10.22 -0.89
N LEU A 49 -9.59 9.38 0.15
CA LEU A 49 -8.40 8.69 0.66
C LEU A 49 -7.83 7.73 -0.36
N MET A 50 -8.66 6.88 -0.98
CA MET A 50 -8.23 5.94 -2.02
C MET A 50 -7.54 6.66 -3.18
N LEU A 51 -8.14 7.74 -3.69
CA LEU A 51 -7.60 8.54 -4.78
C LEU A 51 -6.31 9.26 -4.38
N SER A 52 -6.27 9.84 -3.18
CA SER A 52 -5.08 10.54 -2.68
C SER A 52 -3.88 9.59 -2.52
N VAL A 53 -4.09 8.41 -1.94
CA VAL A 53 -3.02 7.41 -1.77
C VAL A 53 -2.53 6.92 -3.13
N GLY A 54 -3.45 6.62 -4.06
CA GLY A 54 -3.11 6.20 -5.42
C GLY A 54 -2.28 7.26 -6.16
N LEU A 55 -2.71 8.52 -6.12
CA LEU A 55 -2.00 9.63 -6.74
C LEU A 55 -0.62 9.86 -6.09
N THR A 56 -0.53 9.78 -4.76
CA THR A 56 0.73 9.90 -4.03
C THR A 56 1.74 8.83 -4.45
N SER A 57 1.26 7.59 -4.63
CA SER A 57 2.09 6.46 -5.09
C SER A 57 2.69 6.72 -6.48
N ILE A 58 1.88 7.23 -7.42
CA ILE A 58 2.33 7.58 -8.78
C ILE A 58 3.31 8.76 -8.77
N ILE A 59 3.04 9.81 -8.00
CA ILE A 59 3.94 10.98 -7.91
C ILE A 59 5.31 10.56 -7.34
N LYS A 60 5.30 9.78 -6.25
CA LYS A 60 6.55 9.34 -5.60
C LYS A 60 7.35 8.37 -6.48
N SER A 61 6.71 7.46 -7.22
CA SER A 61 7.42 6.56 -8.13
C SER A 61 8.08 7.31 -9.30
N LYS A 62 7.37 8.27 -9.91
CA LYS A 62 7.92 9.12 -10.97
C LYS A 62 9.08 9.99 -10.50
N LEU A 63 8.93 10.66 -9.35
CA LEU A 63 10.02 11.46 -8.77
C LEU A 63 11.25 10.61 -8.48
N LEU A 64 11.06 9.40 -7.95
CA LEU A 64 12.17 8.50 -7.65
C LEU A 64 12.87 8.03 -8.92
N GLY A 65 12.12 7.68 -9.98
CA GLY A 65 12.69 7.32 -11.26
C GLY A 65 13.49 8.45 -11.91
N HIS A 66 13.01 9.68 -11.79
CA HIS A 66 13.75 10.85 -12.26
C HIS A 66 15.04 11.10 -11.47
N LEU A 67 15.02 10.92 -10.14
CA LEU A 67 16.21 11.10 -9.28
C LEU A 67 17.27 10.02 -9.48
N LEU A 68 16.85 8.79 -9.78
CA LEU A 68 17.77 7.64 -9.94
C LEU A 68 18.20 7.39 -11.38
N GLY A 69 17.68 8.15 -12.35
CA GLY A 69 17.96 7.95 -13.78
C GLY A 69 17.49 6.59 -14.33
N THR A 70 16.74 5.82 -13.55
CA THR A 70 16.28 4.47 -13.87
C THR A 70 14.82 4.32 -13.50
N SER A 71 14.05 3.61 -14.34
CA SER A 71 12.63 3.38 -14.07
C SER A 71 12.48 2.36 -12.94
N VAL A 72 12.10 2.84 -11.76
CA VAL A 72 11.74 1.98 -10.62
C VAL A 72 10.22 1.82 -10.58
N SER A 73 9.73 0.74 -11.19
CA SER A 73 8.33 0.36 -11.09
C SER A 73 8.11 -0.47 -9.83
N PRO A 74 7.27 -0.04 -8.86
CA PRO A 74 6.85 -0.87 -7.74
C PRO A 74 5.86 -1.97 -8.16
N TRP A 75 5.42 -1.98 -9.41
CA TRP A 75 4.35 -2.84 -9.88
C TRP A 75 4.82 -4.30 -9.99
N ARG A 76 4.32 -5.15 -9.10
CA ARG A 76 4.48 -6.61 -9.19
C ARG A 76 3.12 -7.20 -9.49
N TRP A 77 2.98 -7.94 -10.59
CA TRP A 77 1.74 -8.66 -10.91
C TRP A 77 1.17 -9.51 -9.76
N PRO A 78 1.99 -10.16 -8.91
CA PRO A 78 1.50 -10.83 -7.71
C PRO A 78 0.66 -9.96 -6.75
N LEU A 79 0.90 -8.64 -6.67
CA LEU A 79 0.09 -7.73 -5.85
C LEU A 79 -1.36 -7.66 -6.35
N VAL A 80 -1.55 -7.67 -7.67
CA VAL A 80 -2.88 -7.63 -8.28
C VAL A 80 -3.64 -8.91 -7.94
N TRP A 81 -2.99 -10.06 -8.11
CA TRP A 81 -3.60 -11.36 -7.77
C TRP A 81 -3.87 -11.50 -6.28
N ALA A 82 -2.98 -11.00 -5.41
CA ALA A 82 -3.19 -10.97 -3.98
C ALA A 82 -4.38 -10.10 -3.59
N ALA A 83 -4.50 -8.90 -4.18
CA ALA A 83 -5.64 -8.01 -3.96
C ALA A 83 -6.95 -8.62 -4.47
N LEU A 84 -6.97 -9.21 -5.66
CA LEU A 84 -8.15 -9.87 -6.20
C LEU A 84 -8.62 -11.03 -5.32
N ALA A 85 -7.71 -11.90 -4.89
CA ALA A 85 -8.08 -13.00 -3.99
C ALA A 85 -8.58 -12.49 -2.63
N ALA A 86 -7.95 -11.46 -2.06
CA ALA A 86 -8.39 -10.81 -0.83
C ALA A 86 -9.81 -10.23 -0.98
N ILE A 87 -10.12 -9.59 -2.11
CA ILE A 87 -11.46 -9.07 -2.43
C ILE A 87 -12.47 -10.21 -2.54
N VAL A 88 -12.13 -11.32 -3.21
CA VAL A 88 -13.03 -12.48 -3.34
C VAL A 88 -13.33 -13.10 -1.98
N VAL A 89 -12.32 -13.27 -1.13
CA VAL A 89 -12.49 -13.77 0.24
C VAL A 89 -13.37 -12.82 1.05
N GLY A 90 -13.08 -11.52 1.00
CA GLY A 90 -13.87 -10.50 1.71
C GLY A 90 -15.32 -10.47 1.26
N ALA A 91 -15.57 -10.47 -0.05
CA ALA A 91 -16.92 -10.53 -0.61
C ALA A 91 -17.67 -11.81 -0.19
N GLY A 92 -16.95 -12.95 -0.09
CA GLY A 92 -17.49 -14.19 0.44
C GLY A 92 -17.94 -14.08 1.89
N PHE A 93 -17.16 -13.39 2.73
CA PHE A 93 -17.52 -13.16 4.14
C PHE A 93 -18.64 -12.11 4.30
N THR A 94 -18.63 -11.02 3.53
CA THR A 94 -19.70 -9.99 3.55
C THR A 94 -21.03 -10.51 3.00
N ALA A 95 -21.03 -11.58 2.21
CA ALA A 95 -22.26 -12.24 1.75
C ALA A 95 -22.96 -13.08 2.83
N LEU A 96 -22.36 -13.26 4.03
CA LEU A 96 -22.99 -14.02 5.09
C LEU A 96 -24.26 -13.31 5.63
N PRO A 97 -25.25 -14.07 6.13
CA PRO A 97 -26.42 -13.49 6.76
C PRO A 97 -26.06 -12.58 7.94
N LYS A 98 -26.74 -11.43 8.08
CA LYS A 98 -26.45 -10.40 9.11
C LYS A 98 -26.34 -10.91 10.55
N ARG A 99 -26.98 -12.04 10.87
CA ARG A 99 -26.83 -12.71 12.18
C ARG A 99 -25.39 -13.15 12.50
N TYR A 100 -24.51 -13.20 11.49
CA TYR A 100 -23.11 -13.61 11.61
C TYR A 100 -22.13 -12.47 11.30
N GLU A 101 -22.53 -11.21 11.45
CA GLU A 101 -21.62 -10.05 11.26
C GLU A 101 -20.34 -10.17 12.12
N TRP A 102 -20.42 -10.80 13.30
CA TRP A 102 -19.23 -11.07 14.10
C TRP A 102 -18.21 -12.00 13.41
N VAL A 103 -18.67 -12.90 12.53
CA VAL A 103 -17.80 -13.82 11.78
C VAL A 103 -17.05 -13.06 10.70
N GLU A 104 -17.72 -12.12 10.04
CA GLU A 104 -17.09 -11.24 9.05
C GLU A 104 -15.92 -10.46 9.67
N LEU A 105 -16.11 -9.90 10.87
CA LEU A 105 -15.06 -9.13 11.54
C LEU A 105 -14.01 -10.02 12.21
N ALA A 106 -14.42 -11.01 13.01
CA ALA A 106 -13.48 -11.82 13.80
C ALA A 106 -12.70 -12.84 12.97
N ILE A 107 -13.26 -13.31 11.84
CA ILE A 107 -12.66 -14.35 11.00
C ILE A 107 -12.40 -13.82 9.59
N GLY A 108 -13.33 -13.06 9.01
CA GLY A 108 -13.20 -12.52 7.66
C GLY A 108 -11.99 -11.60 7.51
N GLU A 109 -11.83 -10.59 8.37
CA GLU A 109 -10.65 -9.70 8.31
C GLU A 109 -9.30 -10.46 8.43
N PRO A 110 -9.09 -11.34 9.42
CA PRO A 110 -7.89 -12.18 9.46
C PRO A 110 -7.73 -13.08 8.24
N ALA A 111 -8.82 -13.64 7.70
CA ALA A 111 -8.78 -14.50 6.52
C ALA A 111 -8.37 -13.73 5.25
N ILE A 112 -8.87 -12.50 5.07
CA ILE A 112 -8.46 -11.60 3.99
C ILE A 112 -6.97 -11.30 4.11
N ALA A 113 -6.50 -10.90 5.30
CA ALA A 113 -5.10 -10.61 5.56
C ALA A 113 -4.20 -11.84 5.32
N ALA A 114 -4.60 -13.01 5.84
CA ALA A 114 -3.88 -14.27 5.66
C ALA A 114 -3.80 -14.67 4.18
N THR A 115 -4.90 -14.55 3.43
CA THR A 115 -4.94 -14.83 2.00
C THR A 115 -4.00 -13.91 1.22
N TYR A 116 -4.06 -12.60 1.50
CA TYR A 116 -3.19 -11.61 0.89
C TYR A 116 -1.71 -11.90 1.17
N LEU A 117 -1.36 -12.12 2.43
CA LEU A 117 0.01 -12.42 2.86
C LEU A 117 0.52 -13.74 2.27
N TYR A 118 -0.32 -14.77 2.22
CA TYR A 118 0.03 -16.07 1.64
C TYR A 118 0.38 -15.96 0.15
N ILE A 119 -0.45 -15.25 -0.62
CA ILE A 119 -0.22 -15.06 -2.06
C ILE A 119 1.06 -14.25 -2.28
N LEU A 120 1.28 -13.20 -1.51
CA LEU A 120 2.53 -12.46 -1.58
C LEU A 120 3.73 -13.35 -1.22
N TRP A 121 3.67 -14.10 -0.12
CA TRP A 121 4.75 -15.02 0.28
C TRP A 121 5.11 -16.00 -0.84
N LYS A 122 4.09 -16.59 -1.47
CA LYS A 122 4.27 -17.60 -2.50
C LYS A 122 4.76 -17.03 -3.84
N TYR A 123 4.20 -15.91 -4.29
CA TYR A 123 4.39 -15.41 -5.66
C TYR A 123 5.13 -14.08 -5.75
N ALA A 124 5.08 -13.24 -4.72
CA ALA A 124 5.81 -11.97 -4.71
C ALA A 124 7.22 -12.13 -4.16
N PHE A 125 7.42 -12.79 -3.02
CA PHE A 125 8.75 -12.85 -2.39
C PHE A 125 9.71 -13.79 -3.14
N GLY A 126 10.77 -13.22 -3.71
CA GLY A 126 11.86 -13.99 -4.34
C GLY A 126 12.85 -14.58 -3.33
N PRO A 127 13.83 -15.39 -3.77
CA PRO A 127 14.83 -15.97 -2.87
C PRO A 127 15.62 -14.92 -2.09
N ALA A 128 15.99 -13.80 -2.73
CA ALA A 128 16.68 -12.68 -2.10
C ALA A 128 15.80 -11.96 -1.05
N ASP A 129 14.51 -11.76 -1.35
CA ASP A 129 13.58 -11.13 -0.40
C ASP A 129 13.37 -12.03 0.84
N ARG A 130 13.34 -13.36 0.63
CA ARG A 130 13.19 -14.34 1.73
C ARG A 130 14.44 -14.43 2.60
N ALA A 131 15.62 -14.19 2.04
CA ALA A 131 16.87 -14.17 2.79
C ALA A 131 16.91 -13.05 3.84
N LEU A 132 16.18 -11.94 3.63
CA LEU A 132 16.03 -10.86 4.62
C LEU A 132 15.27 -11.30 5.88
N PHE A 133 14.45 -12.35 5.79
CA PHE A 133 13.78 -12.97 6.94
C PHE A 133 14.62 -14.10 7.56
N GLY A 134 15.79 -14.38 7.00
CA GLY A 134 16.79 -15.27 7.58
C GLY A 134 17.42 -14.65 8.83
N LYS A 135 18.10 -15.50 9.61
CA LYS A 135 18.82 -15.06 10.81
C LYS A 135 19.92 -14.06 10.41
N SER A 136 19.84 -12.83 10.88
CA SER A 136 20.94 -11.87 10.74
C SER A 136 22.18 -12.37 11.48
N THR A 137 23.31 -12.47 10.80
CA THR A 137 24.60 -12.77 11.44
C THR A 137 24.90 -11.70 12.49
N PRO A 138 25.40 -12.05 13.69
CA PRO A 138 25.78 -11.07 14.70
C PRO A 138 26.73 -10.01 14.12
N VAL A 139 26.56 -8.76 14.54
CA VAL A 139 27.26 -7.55 14.02
C VAL A 139 28.79 -7.67 13.98
N GLY A 140 29.40 -8.65 14.67
CA GLY A 140 30.83 -8.92 14.66
C GLY A 140 31.37 -9.70 13.44
N GLU A 141 30.52 -10.29 12.60
CA GLU A 141 30.92 -11.12 11.44
C GLU A 141 30.49 -10.54 10.09
N ALA A 142 29.95 -9.32 10.06
CA ALA A 142 29.55 -8.65 8.83
C ALA A 142 30.78 -8.09 8.08
N THR A 143 31.49 -8.95 7.34
CA THR A 143 32.54 -8.51 6.42
C THR A 143 31.91 -8.02 5.11
N LEU A 144 32.25 -6.80 4.69
CA LEU A 144 31.84 -6.28 3.38
C LEU A 144 32.34 -7.22 2.26
N PRO A 145 31.47 -7.68 1.34
CA PRO A 145 31.96 -8.33 0.13
C PRO A 145 32.73 -7.26 -0.66
N ASN A 146 34.05 -7.44 -0.79
CA ASN A 146 35.03 -6.56 -1.42
C ASN A 146 35.77 -5.53 -0.53
N ALA A 147 36.04 -5.82 0.74
CA ALA A 147 37.03 -5.06 1.53
C ALA A 147 38.51 -5.34 1.13
N GLY A 148 38.79 -5.57 -0.16
CA GLY A 148 40.12 -5.94 -0.62
C GLY A 148 40.34 -6.09 -2.13
N SER A 149 39.40 -5.69 -2.99
CA SER A 149 39.72 -5.61 -4.43
C SER A 149 40.57 -4.37 -4.66
N PRO A 150 41.84 -4.48 -5.11
CA PRO A 150 42.56 -3.31 -5.59
C PRO A 150 41.75 -2.73 -6.74
N ILE A 151 41.44 -1.44 -6.63
CA ILE A 151 40.88 -0.66 -7.75
C ILE A 151 41.93 -0.76 -8.86
N ARG A 152 41.59 -1.41 -9.97
CA ARG A 152 42.40 -1.47 -11.17
C ARG A 152 41.70 -0.71 -12.29
#